data_AF-A0A9D6EL00-F1
#
_entry.id   AF-A0A9D6EL00-F1
#
_cell.length_a   1.000
_cell.length_b   1.000
_cell.length_c   1.000
_cell.angle_alpha   90.00
_cell.angle_beta   90.00
_cell.angle_gamma   90.00
#
_symmetry.space_group_name_H-M   'P 1'
#
loop_
_entity.id
_entity.type
_entity.pdbx_description
1 polymer ?
#
loop_
_entity_poly.entity_id
_entity_poly.type
_entity_poly.pdbx_seq_one_letter_code
_entity_poly.pdbx_strand_id
1 'polypeptide(L)'
;MYRNQRLLVSCADCHNMHGDTPYRRWLIYTPDDPMSPLCQRCHGVDLLQHMETKLGAKMKALGVTRCVDCHMPGTMIAGGDAGAYGRFVKTPPYKDAAEEEKSAYWEGHINSHTFKVPLKTNVGVRGVSPGRAMPIPYTNSCGTCHVVNELPFK
;
A
#
# COMPACT_ATOMS: atom_id res chain seq x y z
N MET A 1 1.61 -13.85 -12.85
CA MET A 1 3.00 -13.72 -13.33
C MET A 1 3.22 -12.28 -13.74
N TYR A 2 4.23 -11.62 -13.17
CA TYR A 2 4.64 -10.28 -13.60
C TYR A 2 5.89 -10.44 -14.46
N ARG A 3 5.86 -9.93 -15.68
CA ARG A 3 6.97 -10.00 -16.62
C ARG A 3 7.63 -8.62 -16.66
N ASN A 4 8.84 -8.49 -16.14
CA ASN A 4 9.70 -7.39 -16.56
C ASN A 4 10.48 -7.81 -17.82
N GLN A 5 11.18 -6.90 -18.49
CA GLN A 5 11.88 -7.20 -19.74
C GLN A 5 13.03 -8.23 -19.61
N ARG A 6 13.34 -8.72 -18.40
CA ARG A 6 14.53 -9.54 -18.09
C ARG A 6 14.23 -10.86 -17.40
N LEU A 7 13.14 -10.97 -16.64
CA LEU A 7 12.79 -12.17 -15.87
C LEU A 7 11.27 -12.36 -15.81
N LEU A 8 10.84 -13.63 -15.86
CA LEU A 8 9.48 -14.01 -15.50
C LEU A 8 9.43 -14.20 -13.98
N VAL A 9 8.70 -13.34 -13.27
CA VAL A 9 8.50 -13.47 -11.83
C VAL A 9 7.21 -14.24 -11.56
N SER A 10 7.33 -15.29 -10.77
CA SER A 10 6.33 -16.25 -10.34
C SER A 10 6.14 -16.19 -8.81
N CYS A 11 5.19 -16.97 -8.30
CA CYS A 11 4.91 -17.02 -6.86
C CYS A 11 6.14 -17.49 -6.05
N ALA A 12 6.87 -18.49 -6.58
CA ALA A 12 7.99 -19.13 -5.88
C ALA A 12 9.24 -18.24 -5.77
N ASP A 13 9.31 -17.14 -6.53
CA ASP A 13 10.41 -16.18 -6.45
C ASP A 13 10.34 -15.31 -5.18
N CYS A 14 9.17 -15.26 -4.53
CA CYS A 14 8.92 -14.51 -3.31
C CYS A 14 8.39 -15.37 -2.17
N HIS A 15 7.75 -16.51 -2.48
CA HIS A 15 7.15 -17.42 -1.50
C HIS A 15 7.89 -18.74 -1.46
N ASN A 16 8.13 -19.25 -0.26
CA ASN A 16 8.50 -20.62 -0.04
C ASN A 16 7.24 -21.50 -0.06
N MET A 17 7.11 -22.28 -1.12
CA MET A 17 5.93 -23.13 -1.34
C MET A 17 5.86 -24.34 -0.39
N HIS A 18 6.94 -24.66 0.33
CA HIS A 18 6.94 -25.70 1.37
C HIS A 18 6.45 -25.18 2.72
N GLY A 19 6.36 -23.86 2.89
CA GLY A 19 5.76 -23.23 4.06
C GLY A 19 6.59 -23.25 5.35
N ASP A 20 7.89 -23.45 5.23
CA ASP A 20 8.85 -23.58 6.35
C ASP A 20 9.55 -22.26 6.74
N THR A 21 9.04 -21.12 6.25
CA THR A 21 9.55 -19.78 6.65
C THR A 21 8.71 -19.19 7.78
N PRO A 22 9.30 -18.39 8.70
CA PRO A 22 8.56 -17.72 9.77
C PRO A 22 7.72 -16.53 9.30
N TYR A 23 7.86 -16.12 8.04
CA TYR A 23 7.21 -14.93 7.50
C TYR A 23 5.77 -15.21 7.06
N ARG A 24 4.89 -14.22 7.23
CA ARG A 24 3.48 -14.32 6.83
C ARG A 24 3.35 -14.78 5.38
N ARG A 25 2.37 -15.65 5.12
CA ARG A 25 2.09 -16.23 3.79
C ARG A 25 3.31 -16.92 3.18
N TRP A 26 4.22 -17.41 4.03
CA TRP A 26 5.43 -18.12 3.63
C TRP A 26 6.33 -17.33 2.68
N LEU A 27 6.47 -16.02 2.89
CA LEU A 27 7.43 -15.23 2.13
C LEU A 27 8.86 -15.69 2.45
N ILE A 28 9.79 -15.52 1.52
CA ILE A 28 11.21 -15.86 1.76
C ILE A 28 11.97 -14.79 2.56
N TYR A 29 11.43 -13.57 2.66
CA TYR A 29 11.85 -12.52 3.60
C TYR A 29 10.64 -11.73 4.09
N THR A 30 10.76 -11.09 5.26
CA THR A 30 9.67 -10.30 5.84
C THR A 30 9.34 -9.08 4.97
N PRO A 31 8.06 -8.75 4.71
CA PRO A 31 7.69 -7.48 4.10
C PRO A 31 7.63 -6.35 5.13
N ASP A 32 7.73 -6.67 6.44
CA ASP A 32 7.52 -5.72 7.53
C ASP A 32 8.78 -4.92 7.92
N ASP A 33 9.94 -5.28 7.35
CA ASP A 33 11.19 -4.54 7.50
C ASP A 33 11.45 -3.65 6.26
N PRO A 34 11.57 -2.33 6.42
CA PRO A 34 11.96 -1.40 5.36
C PRO A 34 13.30 -1.74 4.68
N MET A 35 14.19 -2.44 5.37
CA MET A 35 15.48 -2.91 4.87
C MET A 35 15.43 -4.36 4.37
N SER A 36 14.23 -4.96 4.28
CA SER A 36 14.07 -6.32 3.82
C SER A 36 14.62 -6.52 2.40
N PRO A 37 15.38 -7.61 2.16
CA PRO A 37 15.83 -7.95 0.83
C PRO A 37 14.71 -8.51 -0.07
N LEU A 38 13.47 -8.62 0.43
CA LEU A 38 12.33 -9.15 -0.34
C LEU A 38 12.23 -8.52 -1.73
N CYS A 39 12.24 -7.19 -1.79
CA CYS A 39 12.22 -6.42 -3.03
C CYS A 39 13.64 -6.06 -3.53
N GLN A 40 14.55 -5.75 -2.60
CA GLN A 40 15.87 -5.20 -2.93
C GLN A 40 16.83 -6.20 -3.56
N ARG A 41 16.58 -7.53 -3.48
CA ARG A 41 17.40 -8.52 -4.21
C ARG A 41 17.48 -8.24 -5.71
N CYS A 42 16.39 -7.72 -6.28
CA CYS A 42 16.25 -7.44 -7.71
C CYS A 42 16.27 -5.93 -7.99
N HIS A 43 15.87 -5.10 -7.02
CA HIS A 43 15.73 -3.66 -7.17
C HIS A 43 16.78 -2.91 -6.35
N GLY A 44 17.92 -2.61 -6.95
CA GLY A 44 18.91 -1.70 -6.38
C GLY A 44 18.46 -0.25 -6.57
N VAL A 45 17.77 0.32 -5.59
CA VAL A 45 17.33 1.73 -5.58
C VAL A 45 17.65 2.36 -4.24
N ASP A 46 18.06 3.63 -4.25
CA ASP A 46 18.03 4.44 -3.04
C ASP A 46 16.57 4.81 -2.72
N LEU A 47 16.06 4.36 -1.58
CA LEU A 47 14.64 4.47 -1.25
C LEU A 47 14.19 5.93 -1.13
N LEU A 48 15.00 6.80 -0.53
CA LEU A 48 14.64 8.21 -0.33
C LEU A 48 14.63 8.95 -1.67
N GLN A 49 15.66 8.77 -2.49
CA GLN A 49 15.76 9.35 -3.82
C GLN A 49 14.65 8.82 -4.73
N HIS A 50 14.33 7.52 -4.63
CA HIS A 50 13.22 6.92 -5.36
C HIS A 50 11.90 7.60 -5.01
N MET A 51 11.59 7.74 -3.71
CA MET A 51 10.38 8.41 -3.25
C MET A 51 10.34 9.89 -3.65
N GLU A 52 11.43 10.62 -3.48
CA GLU A 52 11.52 12.04 -3.88
C GLU A 52 11.25 12.20 -5.38
N THR A 53 11.82 11.32 -6.21
CA THR A 53 11.61 11.34 -7.67
C THR A 53 10.16 11.03 -8.05
N LYS A 54 9.49 10.11 -7.35
CA LYS A 54 8.13 9.67 -7.68
C LYS A 54 7.04 10.55 -7.09
N LEU A 55 7.29 11.14 -5.92
CA LEU A 55 6.32 11.96 -5.20
C LEU A 55 6.57 13.46 -5.38
N GLY A 56 7.76 13.86 -5.84
CA GLY A 56 8.16 15.26 -5.96
C GLY A 56 8.46 15.94 -4.63
N ALA A 57 8.61 15.18 -3.54
CA ALA A 57 8.88 15.69 -2.20
C ALA A 57 9.72 14.71 -1.38
N LYS A 58 10.58 15.23 -0.49
CA LYS A 58 11.35 14.42 0.45
C LYS A 58 10.46 13.86 1.55
N MET A 59 10.45 12.54 1.69
CA MET A 59 9.81 11.86 2.82
C MET A 59 10.80 11.77 3.99
N LYS A 60 10.36 12.03 5.23
CA LYS A 60 11.23 12.14 6.42
C LYS A 60 11.74 10.81 7.00
N ALA A 61 11.33 9.66 6.48
CA ALA A 61 11.35 8.43 7.26
C ALA A 61 12.08 7.26 6.57
N LEU A 62 13.41 7.39 6.43
CA LEU A 62 14.26 6.24 6.12
C LEU A 62 14.12 5.22 7.26
N GLY A 63 13.83 3.96 6.92
CA GLY A 63 13.60 2.91 7.92
C GLY A 63 12.18 2.86 8.50
N VAL A 64 11.21 3.55 7.89
CA VAL A 64 9.78 3.44 8.26
C VAL A 64 8.92 3.03 7.06
N THR A 65 9.14 3.63 5.89
CA THR A 65 8.38 3.29 4.67
C THR A 65 8.92 2.02 4.03
N ARG A 66 8.02 1.09 3.69
CA ARG A 66 8.33 -0.20 3.08
C ARG A 66 7.90 -0.18 1.61
N CYS A 67 8.57 -0.98 0.78
CA CYS A 67 8.23 -1.10 -0.64
C CYS A 67 6.75 -1.49 -0.84
N VAL A 68 6.25 -2.39 0.01
CA VAL A 68 4.88 -2.92 -0.04
C VAL A 68 3.81 -1.88 0.30
N ASP A 69 4.14 -0.82 1.04
CA ASP A 69 3.17 0.21 1.45
C ASP A 69 2.59 0.96 0.26
N CYS A 70 3.39 1.14 -0.80
CA CYS A 70 2.93 1.74 -2.06
C CYS A 70 2.68 0.68 -3.14
N HIS A 71 3.55 -0.32 -3.27
CA HIS A 71 3.49 -1.24 -4.41
C HIS A 71 2.51 -2.41 -4.22
N MET A 72 2.01 -2.65 -3.01
CA MET A 72 1.13 -3.77 -2.71
C MET A 72 -0.07 -3.36 -1.85
N PRO A 73 -0.88 -2.37 -2.27
CA PRO A 73 -2.06 -1.95 -1.51
C PRO A 73 -3.03 -3.12 -1.31
N GLY A 74 -3.71 -3.13 -0.17
CA GLY A 74 -4.74 -4.10 0.16
C GLY A 74 -5.99 -3.90 -0.69
N THR A 75 -6.10 -4.56 -1.83
CA THR A 75 -7.18 -4.31 -2.81
C THR A 75 -8.32 -5.31 -2.77
N MET A 76 -8.15 -6.43 -2.08
CA MET A 76 -9.14 -7.51 -2.08
C MET A 76 -9.40 -8.04 -0.68
N ILE A 77 -10.65 -8.42 -0.43
CA ILE A 77 -11.13 -8.95 0.83
C ILE A 77 -11.49 -10.42 0.62
N ALA A 78 -11.02 -11.32 1.48
CA ALA A 78 -11.53 -12.70 1.48
C ALA A 78 -13.03 -12.70 1.86
N GLY A 79 -13.81 -13.58 1.23
CA GLY A 79 -15.25 -13.64 1.48
C GLY A 79 -15.60 -13.75 2.96
N GLY A 80 -16.53 -12.91 3.42
CA GLY A 80 -17.00 -12.87 4.81
C GLY A 80 -16.30 -11.85 5.72
N ASP A 81 -15.26 -11.16 5.24
CA ASP A 81 -14.62 -10.03 5.93
C ASP A 81 -15.10 -8.70 5.30
N ALA A 82 -15.16 -7.63 6.10
CA ALA A 82 -15.47 -6.27 5.65
C ALA A 82 -14.21 -5.49 5.23
N GLY A 83 -13.02 -6.06 5.47
CA GLY A 83 -11.75 -5.35 5.30
C GLY A 83 -11.43 -4.46 6.50
N ALA A 84 -10.44 -3.59 6.33
CA ALA A 84 -10.05 -2.60 7.34
C ALA A 84 -10.56 -1.21 6.97
N TYR A 85 -11.07 -0.51 7.97
CA TYR A 85 -11.50 0.88 7.85
C TYR A 85 -10.32 1.82 8.02
N GLY A 86 -10.10 2.70 7.04
CA GLY A 86 -9.04 3.70 7.06
C GLY A 86 -9.57 5.13 6.95
N ARG A 87 -8.71 6.10 7.27
CA ARG A 87 -9.06 7.52 7.40
C ARG A 87 -8.22 8.36 6.46
N PHE A 88 -8.84 9.29 5.74
CA PHE A 88 -8.19 10.12 4.73
C PHE A 88 -8.03 11.58 5.17
N VAL A 89 -9.10 12.25 5.63
CA VAL A 89 -9.06 13.71 5.93
C VAL A 89 -9.53 14.05 7.33
N LYS A 90 -10.62 13.41 7.79
CA LYS A 90 -11.30 13.75 9.04
C LYS A 90 -11.59 12.51 9.84
N THR A 91 -11.69 12.67 11.15
CA THR A 91 -12.08 11.62 12.08
C THR A 91 -13.56 11.75 12.46
N PRO A 92 -14.22 10.66 12.90
CA PRO A 92 -15.54 10.76 13.51
C PRO A 92 -15.57 11.78 14.68
N PRO A 93 -16.73 12.37 14.98
CA PRO A 93 -18.02 12.14 14.32
C PRO A 93 -18.11 12.82 12.94
N TYR A 94 -18.74 12.13 11.99
CA TYR A 94 -19.14 12.71 10.71
C TYR A 94 -20.57 13.24 10.80
N LYS A 95 -20.86 14.30 10.05
CA LYS A 95 -22.17 14.92 9.92
C LYS A 95 -23.18 13.97 9.27
N ASP A 96 -22.75 13.27 8.23
CA ASP A 96 -23.56 12.34 7.44
C ASP A 96 -22.68 11.33 6.69
N ALA A 97 -23.31 10.35 6.04
CA ALA A 97 -22.62 9.32 5.27
C ALA A 97 -21.82 9.89 4.08
N ALA A 98 -22.20 11.05 3.54
CA ALA A 98 -21.47 11.67 2.43
C ALA A 98 -20.16 12.32 2.92
N GLU A 99 -20.13 12.85 4.14
CA GLU A 99 -18.89 13.29 4.78
C GLU A 99 -17.98 12.12 5.13
N GLU A 100 -18.53 11.03 5.64
CA GLU A 100 -17.78 9.79 5.90
C GLU A 100 -17.15 9.24 4.62
N GLU A 101 -17.92 9.11 3.53
CA GLU A 101 -17.44 8.60 2.24
C GLU A 101 -16.28 9.44 1.67
N LYS A 102 -16.27 10.74 1.92
CA LYS A 102 -15.19 11.65 1.51
C LYS A 102 -13.97 11.58 2.43
N SER A 103 -14.16 11.13 3.67
CA SER A 103 -13.17 11.21 4.74
C SER A 103 -12.57 9.86 5.13
N ALA A 104 -13.14 8.75 4.66
CA ALA A 104 -12.74 7.38 4.97
C ALA A 104 -12.65 6.50 3.73
N TYR A 105 -11.92 5.39 3.85
CA TYR A 105 -11.78 4.37 2.80
C TYR A 105 -11.81 2.96 3.43
N TRP A 106 -12.01 1.95 2.59
CA TRP A 106 -12.00 0.54 2.98
C TRP A 106 -10.89 -0.19 2.26
N GLU A 107 -10.02 -0.86 3.00
CA GLU A 107 -8.92 -1.64 2.44
C GLU A 107 -9.08 -3.13 2.69
N GLY A 108 -8.67 -3.94 1.72
CA GLY A 108 -8.70 -5.38 1.84
C GLY A 108 -7.45 -5.93 2.52
N HIS A 109 -7.55 -7.10 3.14
CA HIS A 109 -6.39 -7.77 3.75
C HIS A 109 -5.58 -8.62 2.74
N ILE A 110 -5.97 -8.64 1.46
CA ILE A 110 -5.23 -9.28 0.38
C ILE A 110 -4.57 -8.21 -0.49
N ASN A 111 -3.24 -8.22 -0.48
CA ASN A 111 -2.43 -7.23 -1.15
C ASN A 111 -2.32 -7.46 -2.66
N SER A 112 -2.30 -6.37 -3.42
CA SER A 112 -2.12 -6.39 -4.87
C SER A 112 -0.74 -6.96 -5.24
N HIS A 113 -0.71 -7.82 -6.25
CA HIS A 113 0.52 -8.35 -6.85
C HIS A 113 0.79 -7.74 -8.23
N THR A 114 0.20 -6.57 -8.52
CA THR A 114 0.45 -5.82 -9.77
C THR A 114 1.71 -4.95 -9.70
N PHE A 115 2.17 -4.63 -8.48
CA PHE A 115 3.36 -3.81 -8.18
C PHE A 115 3.35 -2.41 -8.83
N LYS A 116 2.21 -1.97 -9.35
CA LYS A 116 2.02 -0.64 -9.90
C LYS A 116 1.41 0.26 -8.83
N VAL A 117 1.83 1.53 -8.84
CA VAL A 117 1.30 2.58 -7.98
C VAL A 117 0.41 3.48 -8.84
N PRO A 118 -0.92 3.33 -8.82
CA PRO A 118 -1.82 4.28 -9.45
C PRO A 118 -1.72 5.62 -8.70
N LEU A 119 -1.50 6.70 -9.45
CA LEU A 119 -1.61 8.05 -8.90
C LEU A 119 -3.08 8.45 -8.76
N LYS A 120 -3.37 9.49 -7.97
CA LYS A 120 -4.71 10.10 -7.86
C LYS A 120 -5.28 10.60 -9.19
N THR A 121 -4.43 10.76 -10.20
CA THR A 121 -4.80 11.16 -11.55
C THR A 121 -5.19 9.98 -12.44
N ASN A 122 -5.10 8.74 -11.95
CA ASN A 122 -5.52 7.54 -12.68
C ASN A 122 -7.03 7.65 -13.02
N VAL A 123 -7.38 7.35 -14.28
CA VAL A 123 -8.74 7.48 -14.81
C VAL A 123 -9.78 6.65 -14.04
N GLY A 124 -9.38 5.54 -13.41
CA GLY A 124 -10.28 4.70 -12.63
C GLY A 124 -10.65 5.24 -11.25
N VAL A 125 -9.94 6.26 -10.74
CA VAL A 125 -10.18 6.85 -9.41
C VAL A 125 -10.25 8.39 -9.41
N ARG A 126 -9.98 9.03 -10.54
CA ARG A 126 -9.97 10.49 -10.65
C ARG A 126 -11.37 11.05 -10.35
N GLY A 127 -11.47 11.82 -9.28
CA GLY A 127 -12.74 12.44 -8.86
C GLY A 127 -13.68 11.49 -8.10
N VAL A 128 -13.25 10.26 -7.82
CA VAL A 128 -14.00 9.31 -6.98
C VAL A 128 -13.66 9.59 -5.52
N SER A 129 -14.69 9.60 -4.66
CA SER A 129 -14.50 9.72 -3.21
C SER A 129 -13.73 8.52 -2.65
N PRO A 130 -12.87 8.70 -1.63
CA PRO A 130 -12.07 7.60 -1.07
C PRO A 130 -12.90 6.37 -0.66
N GLY A 131 -14.09 6.57 -0.09
CA GLY A 131 -14.99 5.49 0.33
C GLY A 131 -15.61 4.69 -0.83
N ARG A 132 -15.53 5.20 -2.06
CA ARG A 132 -16.04 4.55 -3.29
C ARG A 132 -14.93 4.07 -4.23
N ALA A 133 -13.68 4.40 -3.93
CA ALA A 133 -12.54 4.02 -4.75
C ALA A 133 -12.02 2.64 -4.33
N MET A 134 -11.63 1.81 -5.30
CA MET A 134 -10.78 0.66 -4.98
C MET A 134 -9.48 1.16 -4.33
N PRO A 135 -8.92 0.46 -3.32
CA PRO A 135 -7.70 0.88 -2.67
C PRO A 135 -6.56 1.07 -3.67
N ILE A 136 -6.03 2.28 -3.70
CA ILE A 136 -4.76 2.61 -4.33
C ILE A 136 -3.91 3.30 -3.27
N PRO A 137 -2.59 3.49 -3.46
CA PRO A 137 -1.77 4.14 -2.43
C PRO A 137 -2.25 5.55 -2.03
N TYR A 138 -3.06 6.21 -2.87
CA TYR A 138 -3.73 7.47 -2.51
C TYR A 138 -4.99 7.30 -1.65
N THR A 139 -5.72 6.19 -1.78
CA THR A 139 -6.95 5.87 -1.03
C THR A 139 -6.74 4.69 -0.08
N ASN A 140 -5.50 4.52 0.41
CA ASN A 140 -5.16 3.47 1.35
C ASN A 140 -4.33 4.00 2.53
N SER A 141 -4.21 3.19 3.58
CA SER A 141 -3.25 3.44 4.64
C SER A 141 -1.85 3.36 4.04
N CYS A 142 -1.15 4.48 3.98
CA CYS A 142 0.28 4.49 3.62
C CYS A 142 1.15 3.97 4.77
N GLY A 143 0.70 2.91 5.46
CA GLY A 143 1.42 2.17 6.50
C GLY A 143 1.65 2.90 7.82
N THR A 144 2.05 4.17 7.82
CA THR A 144 2.65 4.79 9.03
C THR A 144 2.74 6.32 9.01
N CYS A 145 2.56 6.98 7.85
CA CYS A 145 2.94 8.39 7.70
C CYS A 145 1.80 9.42 7.89
N HIS A 146 0.53 8.98 7.80
CA HIS A 146 -0.64 9.86 7.91
C HIS A 146 -1.64 9.31 8.92
N VAL A 147 -1.34 9.48 10.21
CA VAL A 147 -2.35 9.29 11.25
C VAL A 147 -3.22 10.55 11.27
N VAL A 148 -4.40 10.49 10.66
CA VAL A 148 -5.29 11.66 10.49
C VAL A 148 -5.54 12.40 11.81
N ASN A 149 -5.61 11.68 12.93
CA ASN A 149 -5.83 12.25 14.26
C ASN A 149 -4.64 13.09 14.78
N GLU A 150 -3.46 12.93 14.17
CA GLU A 150 -2.20 13.57 14.55
C GLU A 150 -1.76 14.64 13.56
N LEU A 151 -2.50 14.82 12.45
CA LEU A 151 -2.21 15.86 11.48
C LEU A 151 -2.62 17.24 12.03
N PRO A 152 -1.79 18.29 11.85
CA PRO A 152 -2.01 19.60 12.47
C PRO A 152 -3.17 20.40 11.85
N PHE A 153 -3.80 19.88 10.80
CA PHE A 153 -4.94 20.49 10.13
C PHE A 153 -6.23 19.90 10.73
N LYS A 154 -6.70 20.50 11.85
CA LYS A 154 -8.05 20.28 12.38
C LYS A 154 -9.03 21.26 11.76
#